data_AF-A0A9P5TG83-F1
#
_entry.id   AF-A0A9P5TG83-F1
#
_cell.length_a   1.000
_cell.length_b   1.000
_cell.length_c   1.000
_cell.angle_alpha   90.00
_cell.angle_beta   90.00
_cell.angle_gamma   90.00
#
_symmetry.space_group_name_H-M   'P 1'
#
loop_
_entity.id
_entity.type
_entity.pdbx_description
1 polymer ?
#
loop_
_entity_poly.entity_id
_entity_poly.type
_entity_poly.pdbx_seq_one_letter_code
_entity_poly.pdbx_strand_id
1 'polypeptide(L)'
;MAVDLLNDIVHYDLKNKWWHAITPQNLQKWLTHGDAYAAKKVFVLDPIIKKSEIYQSIISEFKGVWDKWVIPLHKLFHCAFNYEADQKEENEEYIYETINGKITFEEFMAAISERPQGLE
;
A
#
# COMPACT_ATOMS: atom_id res chain seq x y z
N MET A 1 -5.52 -14.30 20.38
CA MET A 1 -6.73 -14.59 19.56
C MET A 1 -7.17 -13.38 18.73
N ALA A 2 -6.25 -12.50 18.31
CA ALA A 2 -6.51 -11.37 17.42
C ALA A 2 -5.47 -11.27 16.28
N VAL A 3 -4.55 -12.26 16.22
CA VAL A 3 -3.43 -12.30 15.26
C VAL A 3 -3.82 -13.08 13.99
N ASP A 4 -4.85 -13.92 14.07
CA ASP A 4 -5.31 -14.74 12.94
C ASP A 4 -6.07 -13.92 11.88
N LEU A 5 -6.73 -12.84 12.27
CA LEU A 5 -7.58 -12.04 11.36
C LEU A 5 -6.79 -11.21 10.32
N LEU A 6 -5.48 -11.01 10.50
CA LEU A 6 -4.65 -10.27 9.54
C LEU A 6 -4.04 -11.15 8.45
N ASN A 7 -3.97 -12.47 8.66
CA ASN A 7 -3.57 -13.44 7.63
C ASN A 7 -4.73 -13.75 6.65
N ASP A 8 -5.95 -13.44 7.07
CA ASP A 8 -7.20 -13.86 6.46
C ASP A 8 -7.67 -13.01 5.26
N ILE A 9 -6.99 -11.91 4.94
CA ILE A 9 -7.50 -10.94 3.94
C ILE A 9 -6.93 -11.18 2.53
N VAL A 10 -5.83 -11.92 2.38
CA VAL A 10 -5.16 -12.02 1.07
C VAL A 10 -5.92 -12.94 0.10
N HIS A 11 -6.81 -13.80 0.60
CA HIS A 11 -7.37 -14.91 -0.20
C HIS A 11 -8.85 -15.22 0.03
N TYR A 12 -9.60 -14.42 0.78
CA TYR A 12 -11.03 -14.67 0.98
C TYR A 12 -11.89 -14.05 -0.12
N ASP A 13 -12.49 -14.89 -0.95
CA ASP A 13 -13.49 -14.46 -1.92
C ASP A 13 -14.83 -14.30 -1.20
N LEU A 14 -15.17 -13.03 -0.92
CA LEU A 14 -16.38 -12.63 -0.20
C LEU A 14 -17.67 -13.09 -0.90
N LYS A 15 -17.66 -13.15 -2.24
CA LYS A 15 -18.84 -13.48 -3.05
C LYS A 15 -19.14 -14.97 -2.96
N ASN A 16 -18.11 -15.81 -3.11
CA ASN A 16 -18.25 -17.26 -3.13
C ASN A 16 -17.98 -17.91 -1.76
N LYS A 17 -17.60 -17.12 -0.74
CA LYS A 17 -17.36 -17.52 0.65
C LYS A 17 -16.34 -18.64 0.81
N TRP A 18 -15.27 -18.58 0.04
CA TRP A 18 -14.21 -19.60 0.03
C TRP A 18 -12.83 -18.97 -0.07
N TRP A 19 -11.84 -19.75 0.31
CA TRP A 19 -10.44 -19.35 0.32
C TRP A 19 -9.78 -19.76 -1.00
N HIS A 20 -9.07 -18.83 -1.63
CA HIS A 20 -8.12 -19.21 -2.67
C HIS A 20 -7.02 -20.07 -2.03
N ALA A 21 -7.03 -21.36 -2.35
CA ALA A 21 -6.18 -22.36 -1.70
C ALA A 21 -4.68 -22.17 -1.97
N ILE A 22 -4.30 -21.37 -2.97
CA ILE A 22 -2.91 -21.22 -3.40
C ILE A 22 -2.58 -19.73 -3.55
N THR A 23 -1.72 -19.24 -2.65
CA THR A 23 -1.07 -17.94 -2.77
C THR A 23 0.08 -18.03 -3.77
N PRO A 24 0.16 -17.14 -4.77
CA PRO A 24 1.30 -17.06 -5.66
C PRO A 24 2.63 -16.95 -4.90
N GLN A 25 3.69 -17.57 -5.43
CA GLN A 25 4.98 -17.70 -4.74
C GLN A 25 5.58 -16.34 -4.34
N ASN A 26 5.42 -15.33 -5.19
CA ASN A 26 5.84 -13.95 -4.96
C ASN A 26 5.07 -13.23 -3.83
N LEU A 27 3.91 -13.75 -3.41
CA LEU A 27 3.11 -13.22 -2.32
C LEU A 27 3.24 -14.03 -1.02
N GLN A 28 3.97 -15.15 -1.01
CA GLN A 28 4.11 -16.00 0.19
C GLN A 28 4.65 -15.24 1.41
N LYS A 29 5.58 -14.31 1.19
CA LYS A 29 6.15 -13.45 2.25
C LYS A 29 5.13 -12.53 2.89
N TRP A 30 3.95 -12.34 2.30
CA TRP A 30 2.90 -11.48 2.85
C TRP A 30 2.02 -12.20 3.89
N LEU A 31 2.20 -13.51 4.06
CA LEU A 31 1.37 -14.36 4.92
C LEU A 31 1.92 -14.55 6.34
N THR A 32 3.22 -14.31 6.56
CA THR A 32 3.88 -14.51 7.87
C THR A 32 4.19 -13.15 8.48
N HIS A 33 3.91 -12.94 9.77
CA HIS A 33 3.99 -11.61 10.39
C HIS A 33 5.36 -10.90 10.20
N GLY A 34 6.46 -11.62 10.39
CA GLY A 34 7.82 -11.08 10.23
C GLY A 34 8.17 -10.74 8.78
N ASP A 35 7.91 -11.64 7.84
CA ASP A 35 8.21 -11.40 6.43
C ASP A 35 7.23 -10.41 5.81
N ALA A 36 5.99 -10.33 6.29
CA ALA A 36 4.96 -9.44 5.77
C ALA A 36 5.32 -7.99 6.06
N TYR A 37 5.90 -7.70 7.22
CA TYR A 37 6.42 -6.37 7.53
C TYR A 37 7.52 -5.97 6.52
N ALA A 38 8.50 -6.86 6.31
CA ALA A 38 9.58 -6.61 5.36
C ALA A 38 9.06 -6.46 3.92
N ALA A 39 8.14 -7.32 3.50
CA ALA A 39 7.54 -7.32 2.17
C ALA A 39 6.73 -6.04 1.91
N LYS A 40 5.91 -5.60 2.88
CA LYS A 40 5.15 -4.33 2.79
C LYS A 40 6.06 -3.12 2.77
N LYS A 41 7.12 -3.10 3.59
CA LYS A 41 8.12 -2.04 3.59
C LYS A 41 8.81 -1.95 2.23
N VAL A 42 9.26 -3.08 1.68
CA VAL A 42 9.85 -3.15 0.33
C VAL A 42 8.85 -2.78 -0.75
N PHE A 43 7.56 -3.10 -0.58
CA PHE A 43 6.52 -2.69 -1.52
C PHE A 43 6.43 -1.17 -1.62
N VAL A 44 6.35 -0.46 -0.49
CA VAL A 44 6.20 1.00 -0.44
C VAL A 44 7.49 1.73 -0.84
N LEU A 45 8.65 1.23 -0.42
CA LEU A 45 9.93 1.94 -0.62
C LEU A 45 10.57 1.72 -2.00
N ASP A 46 10.27 0.64 -2.71
CA ASP A 46 10.78 0.46 -4.07
C ASP A 46 9.87 1.13 -5.11
N PRO A 47 10.43 1.55 -6.27
CA PRO A 47 9.64 1.99 -7.41
C PRO A 47 8.58 0.97 -7.85
N ILE A 48 7.36 1.46 -8.14
CA ILE A 48 6.21 0.62 -8.54
C ILE A 48 6.48 -0.25 -9.78
N ILE A 49 7.38 0.18 -10.67
CA ILE A 49 7.78 -0.60 -11.86
C ILE A 49 8.41 -1.95 -11.50
N LYS A 50 9.02 -2.06 -10.32
CA LYS A 50 9.57 -3.32 -9.80
C LYS A 50 8.50 -4.27 -9.23
N LYS A 51 7.22 -3.89 -9.25
CA LYS A 51 6.11 -4.64 -8.66
C LYS A 51 5.23 -5.32 -9.72
N SER A 52 5.76 -5.51 -10.93
CA SER A 52 5.07 -6.19 -12.04
C SER A 52 4.60 -7.60 -11.67
N GLU A 53 5.40 -8.34 -10.89
CA GLU A 53 5.03 -9.67 -10.42
C GLU A 53 3.80 -9.63 -9.51
N ILE A 54 3.70 -8.65 -8.61
CA ILE A 54 2.53 -8.46 -7.75
C ILE A 54 1.31 -8.15 -8.61
N TYR A 55 1.45 -7.25 -9.60
CA TYR A 55 0.37 -6.94 -10.53
C TYR A 55 -0.12 -8.16 -11.32
N GLN A 56 0.78 -9.05 -11.71
CA GLN A 56 0.43 -10.30 -12.40
C GLN A 56 -0.35 -11.27 -11.50
N SER A 57 -0.13 -11.23 -10.20
CA SER A 57 -0.85 -12.03 -9.21
C SER A 57 -2.23 -11.49 -8.84
N ILE A 58 -2.57 -10.27 -9.28
CA ILE A 58 -3.89 -9.68 -9.03
C ILE A 58 -4.89 -10.28 -9.99
N ILE A 59 -5.98 -10.81 -9.42
CA ILE A 59 -7.11 -11.30 -10.21
C ILE A 59 -7.72 -10.17 -11.03
N SER A 60 -8.17 -10.50 -12.25
CA SER A 60 -8.53 -9.53 -13.29
C SER A 60 -9.54 -8.47 -12.82
N GLU A 61 -10.49 -8.85 -11.99
CA GLU A 61 -11.52 -7.95 -11.43
C GLU A 61 -10.94 -6.80 -10.58
N PHE A 62 -9.80 -7.00 -9.92
CA PHE A 62 -9.15 -5.98 -9.09
C PHE A 62 -8.06 -5.20 -9.80
N LYS A 63 -7.75 -5.51 -11.07
CA LYS A 63 -6.76 -4.73 -11.83
C LYS A 63 -7.16 -3.26 -11.99
N GLY A 64 -8.46 -2.99 -12.13
CA GLY A 64 -8.97 -1.62 -12.15
C GLY A 64 -8.71 -0.86 -10.84
N VAL A 65 -8.78 -1.55 -9.68
CA VAL A 65 -8.45 -0.95 -8.37
C VAL A 65 -6.94 -0.71 -8.26
N TRP A 66 -6.13 -1.63 -8.77
CA TRP A 66 -4.69 -1.44 -8.81
C TRP A 66 -4.30 -0.18 -9.59
N ASP A 67 -4.85 -0.03 -10.79
CA ASP A 67 -4.51 1.08 -11.68
C ASP A 67 -5.05 2.41 -11.14
N LYS A 68 -6.27 2.43 -10.59
CA LYS A 68 -6.91 3.65 -10.10
C LYS A 68 -6.41 4.10 -8.73
N TRP A 69 -6.15 3.16 -7.82
CA TRP A 69 -5.89 3.50 -6.42
C TRP A 69 -4.48 3.10 -5.99
N VAL A 70 -4.04 1.87 -6.29
CA VAL A 70 -2.76 1.39 -5.77
C VAL A 70 -1.58 2.11 -6.42
N ILE A 71 -1.56 2.30 -7.75
CA ILE A 71 -0.47 2.99 -8.42
C ILE A 71 -0.34 4.45 -7.94
N PRO A 72 -1.41 5.27 -7.90
CA PRO A 72 -1.28 6.65 -7.44
C PRO A 72 -0.89 6.78 -5.96
N LEU A 73 -1.51 5.98 -5.09
CA LEU A 73 -1.18 5.99 -3.67
C LEU A 73 0.24 5.51 -3.40
N HIS A 74 0.70 4.47 -4.12
CA HIS A 74 2.08 4.01 -4.03
C HIS A 74 3.05 5.14 -4.35
N LYS A 75 2.82 5.88 -5.44
CA LYS A 75 3.66 7.02 -5.83
C LYS A 75 3.67 8.11 -4.75
N LEU A 76 2.50 8.46 -4.20
CA LEU A 76 2.39 9.45 -3.12
C LEU A 76 3.24 9.04 -1.91
N PHE A 77 3.04 7.82 -1.41
CA PHE A 77 3.77 7.31 -0.25
C PHE A 77 5.26 7.16 -0.53
N HIS A 78 5.64 6.62 -1.70
CA HIS A 78 7.04 6.44 -2.09
C HIS A 78 7.80 7.78 -2.10
N CYS A 79 7.20 8.82 -2.69
CA CYS A 79 7.79 10.17 -2.69
C CYS A 79 7.90 10.75 -1.28
N ALA A 80 6.87 10.60 -0.46
CA ALA A 80 6.85 11.13 0.90
C ALA A 80 7.90 10.46 1.79
N PHE A 81 8.04 9.13 1.73
CA PHE A 81 9.02 8.41 2.54
C PHE A 81 10.46 8.62 2.10
N ASN A 82 10.72 8.82 0.80
CA ASN A 82 12.05 9.25 0.36
C ASN A 82 12.37 10.66 0.86
N TYR A 83 11.42 11.59 0.78
CA TYR A 83 11.59 12.93 1.35
C TYR A 83 11.85 12.90 2.86
N GLU A 84 11.14 12.05 3.62
CA GLU A 84 11.42 11.85 5.04
C GLU A 84 12.85 11.36 5.29
N ALA A 85 13.32 10.41 4.47
CA ALA A 85 14.66 9.86 4.61
C ALA A 85 15.73 10.95 4.40
N ASP A 86 15.55 11.79 3.38
CA ASP A 86 16.44 12.91 3.08
C ASP A 86 16.42 13.96 4.22
N GLN A 87 15.23 14.30 4.74
CA GLN A 87 15.07 15.33 5.77
C GLN A 87 15.61 14.93 7.16
N LYS A 88 15.58 13.64 7.51
CA LYS A 88 16.18 13.15 8.76
C LYS A 88 17.69 13.39 8.83
N GLU A 89 18.33 13.63 7.69
CA GLU A 89 19.75 13.99 7.63
C GLU A 89 19.98 15.50 7.86
N GLU A 90 18.95 16.35 7.70
CA GLU A 90 19.08 17.81 7.64
C GLU A 90 18.71 18.59 8.93
N ASN A 91 18.24 17.90 9.99
CA ASN A 91 18.09 18.46 11.35
C ASN A 91 17.06 19.64 11.50
N GLU A 92 16.03 19.69 10.67
CA GLU A 92 14.94 20.69 10.75
C GLU A 92 13.76 20.26 11.65
N GLU A 93 12.90 21.22 12.04
CA GLU A 93 11.62 20.94 12.70
C GLU A 93 10.72 20.11 11.77
N TYR A 94 10.66 18.80 12.02
CA TYR A 94 9.95 17.84 11.18
C TYR A 94 8.56 17.50 11.76
N ILE A 95 7.52 17.74 10.97
CA ILE A 95 6.11 17.41 11.28
C ILE A 95 5.85 15.97 10.85
N TYR A 96 5.98 15.04 11.81
CA TYR A 96 5.83 13.60 11.58
C TYR A 96 4.43 13.22 11.09
N GLU A 97 3.39 13.93 11.54
CA GLU A 97 1.99 13.60 11.27
C GLU A 97 1.63 13.61 9.79
N THR A 98 2.29 14.47 9.01
CA THR A 98 1.99 14.66 7.58
C THR A 98 3.24 14.54 6.70
N ILE A 99 4.38 14.15 7.27
CA ILE A 99 5.69 14.19 6.58
C ILE A 99 5.90 15.58 5.99
N ASN A 100 5.88 16.63 6.83
CA ASN A 100 5.92 18.04 6.39
C ASN A 100 4.92 18.36 5.25
N GLY A 101 3.68 17.88 5.37
CA GLY A 101 2.63 18.10 4.39
C GLY A 101 2.73 17.26 3.10
N LYS A 102 3.65 16.29 3.00
CA LYS A 102 3.70 15.35 1.86
C LYS A 102 2.58 14.32 1.86
N ILE A 103 1.99 14.05 3.03
CA ILE A 103 0.83 13.18 3.18
C ILE A 103 -0.23 13.94 3.96
N THR A 104 -1.16 14.59 3.24
CA THR A 104 -2.38 15.14 3.81
C THR A 104 -3.60 14.36 3.31
N PHE A 105 -4.76 14.62 3.92
CA PHE A 105 -6.02 14.03 3.46
C PHE A 105 -6.35 14.49 2.04
N GLU A 106 -6.11 15.76 1.73
CA GLU A 106 -6.35 16.34 0.40
C GLU A 106 -5.46 15.69 -0.65
N GLU A 107 -4.16 15.49 -0.37
CA GLU A 107 -3.23 14.81 -1.27
C GLU A 107 -3.61 13.35 -1.48
N PHE A 108 -4.05 12.66 -0.42
CA PHE A 108 -4.54 11.28 -0.53
C PHE A 108 -5.76 11.19 -1.45
N MET A 109 -6.76 12.05 -1.23
CA MET A 109 -7.99 12.08 -2.04
C MET A 109 -7.71 12.46 -3.49
N ALA A 110 -6.86 13.48 -3.70
CA ALA A 110 -6.41 13.91 -5.01
C ALA A 110 -5.68 12.78 -5.76
N ALA A 111 -4.82 12.01 -5.08
CA ALA A 111 -4.08 10.90 -5.69
C ALA A 111 -5.02 9.83 -6.28
N ILE A 112 -6.13 9.51 -5.60
CA ILE A 112 -7.13 8.55 -6.10
C ILE A 112 -8.22 9.18 -6.96
N SER A 113 -8.06 10.48 -7.31
CA SER A 113 -9.04 11.26 -8.08
C SER A 113 -10.44 11.31 -7.46
N GLU A 114 -10.50 11.24 -6.12
CA GLU A 114 -11.74 11.40 -5.36
C GLU A 114 -11.80 12.81 -4.76
N ARG A 115 -13.01 13.35 -4.63
CA ARG A 115 -13.22 14.64 -3.97
C ARG A 115 -13.63 14.40 -2.52
N PRO A 116 -12.99 15.05 -1.54
CA PRO A 116 -13.44 14.94 -0.15
C PRO A 116 -14.87 15.50 -0.03
N GLN A 117 -15.77 14.70 0.53
CA GLN A 117 -17.15 15.11 0.82
C GLN A 117 -17.21 15.70 2.23
N GLY A 118 -17.89 16.83 2.40
CA GLY A 118 -18.09 17.47 3.71
C GLY A 118 -16.99 18.45 4.15
N LEU A 119 -16.08 18.82 3.25
CA LEU A 119 -15.22 19.99 3.38
C LEU A 119 -15.84 21.14 2.56
N GLU A 120 -16.86 21.78 3.11
CA GLU A 120 -17.37 23.09 2.68
C GLU A 120 -17.11 24.12 3.79
#